data_AF-A1CHJ5-F1
#
_entry.id   AF-A1CHJ5-F1
#
_cell.length_a   1.000
_cell.length_b   1.000
_cell.length_c   1.000
_cell.angle_alpha   90.00
_cell.angle_beta   90.00
_cell.angle_gamma   90.00
#
_symmetry.space_group_name_H-M   'P 1'
#
loop_
_entity.id
_entity.type
_entity.pdbx_description
1 polymer ?
#
loop_
_entity_poly.entity_id
_entity_poly.type
_entity_poly.pdbx_seq_one_letter_code
_entity_poly.pdbx_strand_id
1 'polypeptide(L)'
;MGHGIHDLLARTKYTRFHGYRLPPDFGETPSIMLENWCWMKDVLKGLSCHYTTLHQNYLADWRKQHPGEPDPPKEIPNDLVESLIKYRYFNRGLYHLYQLSTSIFDLQIHSLSTDKEIADLDLQKLWYDLREEIEGMNFSECRNGFAFGTFGHLTAGYDVCYYAYLCCTAVA
;
A
#
# COMPACT_ATOMS: atom_id res chain seq x y z
N MET A 1 -6.37 10.14 -0.93
CA MET A 1 -7.28 10.99 -1.73
C MET A 1 -8.57 10.27 -2.09
N GLY A 2 -8.56 8.98 -2.49
CA GLY A 2 -9.78 8.26 -2.84
C GLY A 2 -10.84 8.21 -1.75
N HIS A 3 -10.48 7.86 -0.51
CA HIS A 3 -11.39 7.95 0.65
C HIS A 3 -12.02 9.34 0.82
N GLY A 4 -11.23 10.41 0.64
CA GLY A 4 -11.72 11.79 0.75
C GLY A 4 -12.68 12.20 -0.38
N ILE A 5 -12.41 11.76 -1.62
CA ILE A 5 -13.32 11.97 -2.74
C ILE A 5 -14.62 11.20 -2.53
N HIS A 6 -14.52 9.95 -2.08
CA HIS A 6 -15.68 9.13 -1.81
C HIS A 6 -16.57 9.76 -0.71
N ASP A 7 -15.96 10.25 0.38
CA ASP A 7 -16.67 10.97 1.44
C ASP A 7 -17.37 12.23 0.93
N LEU A 8 -16.65 13.09 0.21
CA LEU A 8 -17.19 14.35 -0.31
C LEU A 8 -18.35 14.16 -1.31
N LEU A 9 -18.27 13.12 -2.15
CA LEU A 9 -19.25 12.87 -3.19
C LEU A 9 -20.42 11.98 -2.74
N ALA A 10 -20.28 11.27 -1.61
CA ALA A 10 -21.32 10.37 -1.13
C ALA A 10 -22.60 11.12 -0.78
N ARG A 11 -23.71 10.73 -1.42
CA ARG A 11 -25.05 11.27 -1.13
C ARG A 11 -25.93 10.16 -0.58
N THR A 12 -26.05 10.12 0.75
CA THR A 12 -26.82 9.09 1.45
C THR A 12 -27.85 9.71 2.38
N LYS A 13 -28.96 9.00 2.61
CA LYS A 13 -30.04 9.46 3.50
C LYS A 13 -29.68 9.35 4.99
N TYR A 14 -28.83 8.38 5.35
CA TYR A 14 -28.49 8.07 6.73
C TYR A 14 -26.98 8.08 6.93
N THR A 15 -26.52 8.74 8.00
CA THR A 15 -25.10 8.89 8.36
C THR A 15 -24.36 7.56 8.50
N ARG A 16 -25.06 6.48 8.86
CA ARG A 16 -24.48 5.13 8.95
C ARG A 16 -23.87 4.67 7.63
N PHE A 17 -24.40 5.10 6.48
CA PHE A 17 -23.99 4.68 5.15
C PHE A 17 -23.19 5.75 4.39
N HIS A 18 -22.85 6.87 5.03
CA HIS A 18 -22.13 7.96 4.36
C HIS A 18 -20.64 7.64 4.18
N GLY A 19 -20.08 8.17 3.09
CA GLY A 19 -18.66 8.10 2.77
C GLY A 19 -18.13 6.69 2.61
N TYR A 20 -16.91 6.46 3.11
CA TYR A 20 -16.17 5.21 2.95
C TYR A 20 -16.66 4.05 3.85
N ARG A 21 -17.82 4.18 4.49
CA ARG A 21 -18.44 3.16 5.37
C ARG A 21 -19.09 2.03 4.56
N LEU A 22 -18.26 1.33 3.80
CA LEU A 22 -18.60 0.18 2.97
C LEU A 22 -18.29 -1.13 3.69
N PRO A 23 -18.80 -2.27 3.19
CA PRO A 23 -18.23 -3.57 3.52
C PRO A 23 -16.70 -3.56 3.34
N PRO A 24 -15.93 -4.17 4.26
CA PRO A 24 -14.47 -4.10 4.22
C PRO A 24 -13.89 -4.54 2.86
N ASP A 25 -14.43 -5.61 2.28
CA ASP A 25 -14.06 -6.20 0.99
C ASP A 25 -14.37 -5.33 -0.25
N PHE A 26 -14.97 -4.15 -0.06
CA PHE A 26 -15.16 -3.13 -1.09
C PHE A 26 -14.64 -1.75 -0.69
N GLY A 27 -14.31 -1.54 0.58
CA GLY A 27 -13.97 -0.22 1.14
C GLY A 27 -12.76 0.44 0.50
N GLU A 28 -11.75 -0.35 0.11
CA GLU A 28 -10.52 0.18 -0.49
C GLU A 28 -10.63 0.34 -2.02
N THR A 29 -11.60 -0.29 -2.68
CA THR A 29 -11.75 -0.30 -4.14
C THR A 29 -11.69 1.10 -4.75
N PRO A 30 -12.41 2.14 -4.25
CA PRO A 30 -12.32 3.48 -4.82
C PRO A 30 -10.92 4.09 -4.71
N SER A 31 -10.22 3.83 -3.61
CA SER A 31 -8.85 4.34 -3.40
C SER A 31 -7.86 3.65 -4.34
N ILE A 32 -7.89 2.32 -4.42
CA ILE A 32 -7.01 1.53 -5.29
C ILE A 32 -7.27 1.86 -6.77
N MET A 33 -8.54 2.03 -7.16
CA MET A 33 -8.89 2.43 -8.53
C MET A 33 -8.23 3.76 -8.90
N LEU A 34 -8.25 4.75 -7.99
CA LEU A 34 -7.64 6.06 -8.23
C LEU A 34 -6.11 6.03 -8.26
N GLU A 35 -5.46 5.02 -7.68
CA GLU A 35 -4.01 4.85 -7.83
C GLU A 35 -3.60 4.62 -9.29
N ASN A 36 -4.48 4.05 -10.13
CA ASN A 36 -4.20 3.83 -11.56
C ASN A 36 -3.91 5.14 -12.31
N TRP A 37 -4.54 6.26 -11.93
CA TRP A 37 -4.33 7.55 -12.59
C TRP A 37 -2.90 8.05 -12.44
N CYS A 38 -2.23 7.76 -11.32
CA CYS A 38 -0.83 8.12 -11.09
C CYS A 38 0.14 7.40 -12.04
N TRP A 39 -0.34 6.41 -12.80
CA TRP A 39 0.43 5.64 -13.78
C TRP A 39 0.01 5.90 -15.23
N MET A 40 -0.89 6.85 -15.48
CA MET A 40 -1.21 7.32 -16.82
C MET A 40 -0.22 8.41 -17.23
N LYS A 41 0.38 8.29 -18.43
CA LYS A 41 1.43 9.19 -18.93
C LYS A 41 1.06 10.67 -18.78
N ASP A 42 -0.11 11.07 -19.29
CA ASP A 42 -0.52 12.48 -19.28
C ASP A 42 -0.80 13.01 -17.88
N VAL A 43 -1.36 12.17 -17.00
CA VAL A 43 -1.64 12.53 -15.60
C VAL A 43 -0.33 12.68 -14.82
N LEU A 44 0.58 11.71 -14.95
CA LEU A 44 1.88 11.73 -14.29
C LEU A 44 2.69 12.97 -14.71
N LYS A 45 2.72 13.28 -16.01
CA LYS A 45 3.35 14.51 -16.51
C LYS A 45 2.67 15.76 -15.95
N GLY A 46 1.35 15.82 -15.97
CA GLY A 46 0.58 16.97 -15.46
C GLY A 46 0.73 17.21 -13.96
N LEU A 47 0.96 16.16 -13.17
CA LEU A 47 1.22 16.25 -11.72
C LEU A 47 2.68 16.57 -11.36
N SER A 48 3.59 16.55 -12.35
CA SER A 48 5.02 16.71 -12.14
C SER A 48 5.53 18.11 -12.48
N CYS A 49 6.49 18.59 -11.70
CA CYS A 49 7.23 19.82 -11.99
C CYS A 49 8.55 19.77 -11.23
N HIS A 50 9.68 20.07 -11.90
CA HIS A 50 10.96 20.11 -11.21
C HIS A 50 11.00 21.28 -10.22
N TYR A 51 11.33 20.99 -8.96
CA TYR A 51 11.19 21.96 -7.86
C TYR A 51 12.03 23.23 -8.04
N THR A 52 13.17 23.16 -8.74
CA THR A 52 14.02 24.33 -9.03
C THR A 52 13.31 25.39 -9.87
N THR A 53 12.26 25.01 -10.59
CA THR A 53 11.47 25.93 -11.40
C THR A 53 10.41 26.70 -10.59
N LEU A 54 10.21 26.35 -9.32
CA LEU A 54 9.25 27.01 -8.43
C LEU A 54 9.80 28.31 -7.83
N HIS A 55 11.12 28.42 -7.62
CA HIS A 55 11.75 29.61 -7.05
C HIS A 55 13.24 29.71 -7.42
N GLN A 56 13.74 30.93 -7.65
CA GLN A 56 15.13 31.17 -8.09
C GLN A 56 16.18 30.65 -7.09
N ASN A 57 15.91 30.76 -5.79
CA ASN A 57 16.82 30.25 -4.75
C ASN A 57 17.02 28.73 -4.86
N TYR A 58 15.98 27.96 -5.22
CA TYR A 58 16.09 26.51 -5.38
C TYR A 58 17.01 26.14 -6.54
N LEU A 59 16.92 26.87 -7.66
CA LEU A 59 17.83 26.66 -8.78
C LEU A 59 19.28 27.03 -8.41
N ALA A 60 19.47 28.14 -7.69
CA ALA A 60 20.80 28.55 -7.22
C ALA A 60 21.43 27.50 -6.30
N ASP A 61 20.66 26.92 -5.38
CA ASP A 61 21.14 25.87 -4.47
C ASP A 61 21.37 24.54 -5.19
N TRP A 62 20.53 24.18 -6.16
CA TRP A 62 20.74 23.00 -6.99
C TRP A 62 22.06 23.09 -7.79
N ARG A 63 22.35 24.24 -8.40
CA ARG A 63 23.59 24.47 -9.17
C ARG A 63 24.86 24.40 -8.32
N LYS A 64 24.79 24.76 -7.03
CA LYS A 64 25.92 24.57 -6.10
C LYS A 64 26.23 23.09 -5.88
N GLN A 65 25.21 22.23 -5.91
CA GLN A 65 25.35 20.78 -5.72
C GLN A 65 25.68 20.03 -7.01
N HIS A 66 25.37 20.60 -8.18
CA HIS A 66 25.55 20.00 -9.50
C HIS A 66 26.41 20.89 -10.42
N PRO A 67 27.69 21.14 -10.07
CA PRO A 67 28.53 22.07 -10.80
C PRO A 67 28.82 21.55 -12.22
N GLY A 68 28.48 22.36 -13.23
CA GLY A 68 28.74 22.04 -14.63
C GLY A 68 27.65 21.19 -15.31
N GLU A 69 26.61 20.78 -14.57
CA GLU A 69 25.45 20.12 -15.14
C GLU A 69 24.47 21.15 -15.74
N PRO A 70 23.72 20.79 -16.80
CA PRO A 70 22.67 21.64 -17.34
C PRO A 70 21.53 21.81 -16.31
N ASP A 71 20.88 22.98 -16.33
CA ASP A 71 19.70 23.19 -15.49
C ASP A 71 18.62 22.13 -15.80
N PRO A 72 17.96 21.60 -14.76
CA PRO A 72 16.97 20.55 -14.95
C PRO A 72 15.72 21.10 -15.68
N PRO A 73 15.10 20.29 -16.56
CA PRO A 73 13.89 20.70 -17.26
C PRO A 73 12.72 20.87 -16.28
N LYS A 74 11.77 21.75 -16.61
CA LYS A 74 10.55 21.93 -15.83
C LYS A 74 9.70 20.66 -15.80
N GLU A 75 9.53 20.03 -16.97
CA GLU A 75 8.71 18.84 -17.15
C GLU A 75 9.54 17.57 -17.00
N ILE A 76 8.91 16.51 -16.49
CA ILE A 76 9.54 15.19 -16.42
C ILE A 76 9.88 14.66 -17.84
N PRO A 77 11.11 14.16 -18.07
CA PRO A 77 11.51 13.57 -19.35
C PRO A 77 10.64 12.36 -19.76
N ASN A 78 10.34 12.23 -21.06
CA ASN A 78 9.44 11.19 -21.56
C ASN A 78 9.96 9.76 -21.32
N ASP A 79 11.26 9.57 -21.49
CA ASP A 79 11.97 8.30 -21.26
C ASP A 79 11.90 7.86 -19.79
N LEU A 80 11.97 8.83 -18.86
CA LEU A 80 11.76 8.56 -17.44
C LEU A 80 10.31 8.16 -17.15
N VAL A 81 9.32 8.85 -17.74
CA VAL A 81 7.90 8.48 -17.58
C VAL A 81 7.62 7.07 -18.10
N GLU A 82 8.12 6.76 -19.29
CA GLU A 82 7.96 5.45 -19.92
C GLU A 82 8.62 4.35 -19.07
N SER A 83 9.78 4.64 -18.49
CA SER A 83 10.45 3.74 -17.56
C SER A 83 9.63 3.52 -16.28
N LEU A 84 9.11 4.58 -15.65
CA LEU A 84 8.27 4.48 -14.45
C LEU A 84 7.05 3.58 -14.72
N ILE A 85 6.31 3.84 -15.81
CA ILE A 85 5.12 3.06 -16.16
C ILE A 85 5.48 1.60 -16.45
N LYS A 86 6.57 1.35 -17.19
CA LYS A 86 7.06 0.00 -17.51
C LYS A 86 7.34 -0.83 -16.26
N TYR A 87 7.92 -0.21 -15.23
CA TYR A 87 8.29 -0.89 -13.99
C TYR A 87 7.22 -0.85 -12.90
N ARG A 88 6.02 -0.34 -13.19
CA ARG A 88 4.88 -0.26 -12.23
C ARG A 88 4.65 -1.55 -11.46
N TYR A 89 4.74 -2.70 -12.13
CA TYR A 89 4.44 -4.01 -11.56
C TYR A 89 5.67 -4.80 -11.11
N PHE A 90 6.85 -4.19 -11.13
CA PHE A 90 8.06 -4.83 -10.64
C PHE A 90 7.87 -5.25 -9.16
N ASN A 91 8.19 -6.50 -8.84
CA ASN A 91 7.99 -7.13 -7.52
C ASN A 91 6.54 -7.18 -6.99
N ARG A 92 5.53 -6.90 -7.83
CA ARG A 92 4.12 -6.90 -7.36
C ARG A 92 3.63 -8.28 -6.92
N GLY A 93 4.20 -9.36 -7.46
CA GLY A 93 3.93 -10.72 -6.99
C GLY A 93 4.31 -10.92 -5.52
N LEU A 94 5.55 -10.59 -5.14
CA LEU A 94 6.02 -10.67 -3.74
C LEU A 94 5.19 -9.79 -2.80
N TYR A 95 4.82 -8.59 -3.27
CA TYR A 95 3.92 -7.71 -2.52
C TYR A 95 2.56 -8.37 -2.21
N HIS A 96 1.96 -9.05 -3.18
CA HIS A 96 0.69 -9.74 -2.97
C HIS A 96 0.83 -11.01 -2.14
N LEU A 97 1.95 -11.72 -2.22
CA LEU A 97 2.24 -12.86 -1.34
C LEU A 97 2.36 -12.42 0.13
N TYR A 98 2.99 -11.27 0.39
CA TYR A 98 3.02 -10.68 1.74
C TYR A 98 1.62 -10.28 2.23
N GLN A 99 0.79 -9.68 1.37
CA GLN A 99 -0.59 -9.39 1.72
C GLN A 99 -1.38 -10.68 2.02
N LEU A 100 -1.15 -11.74 1.25
CA LEU A 100 -1.81 -13.03 1.43
C LEU A 100 -1.39 -13.70 2.75
N SER A 101 -0.10 -13.79 3.03
CA SER A 101 0.43 -14.36 4.28
C SER A 101 -0.11 -13.63 5.51
N THR A 102 -0.12 -12.30 5.47
CA THR A 102 -0.65 -11.45 6.55
C THR A 102 -2.18 -11.60 6.70
N SER A 103 -2.91 -11.73 5.59
CA SER A 103 -4.37 -11.95 5.61
C SER A 103 -4.73 -13.30 6.22
N ILE A 104 -3.98 -14.35 5.88
CA ILE A 104 -4.19 -15.69 6.44
C ILE A 104 -3.84 -15.69 7.93
N PHE A 105 -2.76 -15.01 8.33
CA PHE A 105 -2.42 -14.83 9.75
C PHE A 105 -3.57 -14.17 10.53
N ASP A 106 -4.06 -13.03 10.04
CA ASP A 106 -5.20 -12.30 10.62
C ASP A 106 -6.43 -13.21 10.80
N LEU A 107 -6.81 -13.95 9.76
CA LEU A 107 -7.95 -14.87 9.83
C LEU A 107 -7.71 -16.01 10.83
N GLN A 108 -6.51 -16.61 10.87
CA GLN A 108 -6.23 -17.76 11.74
C GLN A 108 -6.23 -17.40 13.22
N ILE A 109 -5.61 -16.28 13.61
CA ILE A 109 -5.57 -15.88 15.03
C ILE A 109 -6.97 -15.51 15.56
N HIS A 110 -7.88 -15.07 14.69
CA HIS A 110 -9.27 -14.74 15.03
C HIS A 110 -10.26 -15.89 14.85
N SER A 111 -9.81 -17.07 14.38
CA SER A 111 -10.67 -18.25 14.18
C SER A 111 -10.61 -19.26 15.33
N LEU A 112 -9.74 -19.04 16.33
CA LEU A 112 -9.62 -19.90 17.50
C LEU A 112 -10.88 -19.80 18.37
N SER A 113 -11.39 -20.94 18.85
CA SER A 113 -12.71 -21.02 19.49
C SER A 113 -12.67 -21.51 20.94
N THR A 114 -11.52 -21.97 21.43
CA THR A 114 -11.37 -22.51 22.79
C THR A 114 -10.20 -21.88 23.53
N ASP A 115 -10.33 -21.76 24.86
CA ASP A 115 -9.25 -21.26 25.72
C ASP A 115 -7.96 -22.06 25.57
N LYS A 116 -8.08 -23.36 25.32
CA LYS A 116 -6.93 -24.23 25.07
C LYS A 116 -6.21 -23.87 23.76
N GLU A 117 -6.94 -23.71 22.66
CA GLU A 117 -6.35 -23.29 21.38
C GLU A 117 -5.64 -21.94 21.49
N ILE A 118 -6.24 -21.00 22.23
CA ILE A 118 -5.65 -19.67 22.47
C ILE A 118 -4.38 -19.78 23.31
N ALA A 119 -4.41 -20.57 24.40
CA ALA A 119 -3.26 -20.74 25.29
C ALA A 119 -2.09 -21.49 24.62
N ASP A 120 -2.40 -22.43 23.71
CA ASP A 120 -1.41 -23.24 23.00
C ASP A 120 -0.86 -22.54 21.73
N LEU A 121 -1.39 -21.37 21.34
CA LEU A 121 -0.99 -20.66 20.12
C LEU A 121 0.41 -20.05 20.25
N ASP A 122 1.32 -20.51 19.37
CA ASP A 122 2.60 -19.84 19.14
C ASP A 122 2.48 -18.84 17.97
N LEU A 123 2.22 -17.57 18.31
CA LEU A 123 2.08 -16.48 17.34
C LEU A 123 3.34 -16.26 16.49
N GLN A 124 4.51 -16.40 17.08
CA GLN A 124 5.78 -16.19 16.39
C GLN A 124 6.01 -17.27 15.35
N LYS A 125 5.82 -18.53 15.75
CA LYS A 125 5.89 -19.67 14.84
C LYS A 125 4.87 -19.54 13.71
N LEU A 126 3.61 -19.23 14.03
CA LEU A 126 2.56 -19.08 13.03
C LEU A 126 2.89 -18.00 12.00
N TRP A 127 3.32 -16.82 12.46
CA TRP A 127 3.68 -15.70 11.59
C TRP A 127 4.79 -16.09 10.61
N TYR A 128 5.89 -16.66 11.07
CA TYR A 128 7.01 -16.97 10.19
C TYR A 128 6.77 -18.20 9.31
N ASP A 129 6.05 -19.22 9.78
CA ASP A 129 5.73 -20.40 8.98
C ASP A 129 4.85 -20.02 7.78
N LEU A 130 3.79 -19.22 7.99
CA LEU A 130 2.94 -18.73 6.89
C LEU A 130 3.74 -17.92 5.87
N ARG A 131 4.66 -17.07 6.33
CA ARG A 131 5.47 -16.26 5.44
C ARG A 131 6.49 -17.08 4.66
N GLU A 132 7.16 -18.06 5.28
CA GLU A 132 8.08 -18.96 4.55
C GLU A 132 7.32 -19.78 3.49
N GLU A 133 6.16 -20.33 3.84
CA GLU A 133 5.33 -21.13 2.94
C GLU A 133 4.81 -20.31 1.75
N ILE A 134 4.24 -19.13 2.02
CA ILE A 134 3.53 -18.33 1.01
C ILE A 134 4.48 -17.43 0.23
N GLU A 135 5.43 -16.78 0.91
CA GLU A 135 6.35 -15.84 0.26
C GLU A 135 7.55 -16.55 -0.39
N GLY A 136 7.82 -17.82 -0.04
CA GLY A 136 8.92 -18.60 -0.59
C GLY A 136 10.31 -18.08 -0.21
N MET A 137 10.41 -17.36 0.91
CA MET A 137 11.64 -16.76 1.42
C MET A 137 12.09 -17.45 2.71
N ASN A 138 13.39 -17.38 3.01
CA ASN A 138 13.94 -17.91 4.25
C ASN A 138 13.90 -16.83 5.36
N PHE A 139 13.24 -17.14 6.49
CA PHE A 139 13.14 -16.24 7.63
C PHE A 139 13.92 -16.73 8.87
N SER A 140 14.78 -17.75 8.73
CA SER A 140 15.48 -18.41 9.84
C SER A 140 16.23 -17.45 10.78
N GLU A 141 16.86 -16.40 10.24
CA GLU A 141 17.63 -15.43 11.02
C GLU A 141 16.77 -14.50 11.88
N CYS A 142 15.49 -14.32 11.51
CA CYS A 142 14.59 -13.37 12.17
C CYS A 142 13.47 -14.05 12.96
N ARG A 143 13.42 -15.38 13.00
CA ARG A 143 12.33 -16.15 13.64
C ARG A 143 12.13 -15.84 15.12
N ASN A 144 13.15 -15.37 15.83
CA ASN A 144 13.05 -14.94 17.24
C ASN A 144 12.42 -13.54 17.41
N GLY A 145 12.03 -12.87 16.32
CA GLY A 145 11.44 -11.54 16.32
C GLY A 145 9.92 -11.52 16.50
N PHE A 146 9.36 -10.34 16.72
CA PHE A 146 7.92 -10.13 16.94
C PHE A 146 7.34 -9.21 15.86
N ALA A 147 7.68 -9.45 14.59
CA ALA A 147 7.26 -8.57 13.48
C ALA A 147 5.74 -8.37 13.40
N PHE A 148 4.96 -9.41 13.73
CA PHE A 148 3.50 -9.33 13.86
C PHE A 148 3.03 -8.28 14.88
N GLY A 149 3.85 -7.94 15.90
CA GLY A 149 3.53 -6.90 16.88
C GLY A 149 3.50 -5.48 16.28
N THR A 150 4.00 -5.29 15.06
CA THR A 150 3.89 -4.03 14.31
C THR A 150 2.67 -3.98 13.38
N PHE A 151 1.90 -5.07 13.33
CA PHE A 151 0.73 -5.18 12.47
C PHE A 151 -0.47 -4.42 13.07
N GLY A 152 -0.47 -3.09 12.88
CA GLY A 152 -1.44 -2.19 13.50
C GLY A 152 -2.90 -2.42 13.09
N HIS A 153 -3.17 -3.01 11.92
CA HIS A 153 -4.53 -3.30 11.45
C HIS A 153 -5.34 -4.15 12.42
N LEU A 154 -4.68 -5.04 13.17
CA LEU A 154 -5.30 -5.86 14.22
C LEU A 154 -5.99 -5.05 15.32
N THR A 155 -5.59 -3.79 15.52
CA THR A 155 -6.12 -2.92 16.59
C THR A 155 -6.76 -1.64 16.07
N ALA A 156 -6.84 -1.48 14.74
CA ALA A 156 -7.36 -0.29 14.09
C ALA A 156 -8.80 -0.47 13.55
N GLY A 157 -9.50 -1.53 13.96
CA GLY A 157 -10.83 -1.89 13.47
C GLY A 157 -10.81 -2.54 12.08
N TYR A 158 -9.69 -3.18 11.73
CA TYR A 158 -9.49 -3.93 10.50
C TYR A 158 -9.15 -5.41 10.77
N ASP A 159 -9.30 -5.83 12.03
CA ASP A 159 -9.23 -7.23 12.45
C ASP A 159 -10.19 -8.09 11.62
N VAL A 160 -9.72 -9.28 11.23
CA VAL A 160 -10.44 -10.23 10.37
C VAL A 160 -10.73 -9.71 8.94
N CYS A 161 -10.23 -8.53 8.58
CA CYS A 161 -10.58 -7.84 7.33
C CYS A 161 -9.37 -7.55 6.44
N TYR A 162 -8.14 -7.93 6.82
CA TYR A 162 -6.96 -7.57 6.04
C TYR A 162 -6.95 -8.18 4.61
N TYR A 163 -7.65 -9.29 4.41
CA TYR A 163 -7.87 -9.90 3.08
C TYR A 163 -8.53 -8.95 2.08
N ALA A 164 -9.27 -7.94 2.55
CA ALA A 164 -9.97 -6.98 1.73
C ALA A 164 -9.05 -6.23 0.75
N TYR A 165 -7.78 -5.98 1.12
CA TYR A 165 -6.82 -5.32 0.22
C TYR A 165 -6.59 -6.12 -1.07
N LEU A 166 -6.53 -7.45 -0.98
CA LEU A 166 -6.39 -8.32 -2.15
C LEU A 166 -7.68 -8.34 -2.98
N CYS A 167 -8.84 -8.48 -2.33
CA CYS A 167 -10.14 -8.45 -3.02
C CYS A 167 -10.35 -7.13 -3.76
N CYS A 168 -10.13 -6.00 -3.09
CA CYS A 168 -10.28 -4.67 -3.69
C CYS A 168 -9.27 -4.46 -4.83
N THR A 169 -8.04 -4.97 -4.71
CA THR A 169 -7.06 -4.91 -5.80
C THR A 169 -7.50 -5.73 -7.02
N ALA A 170 -8.14 -6.88 -6.83
CA ALA A 170 -8.62 -7.69 -7.95
C ALA A 170 -9.82 -7.07 -8.67
N VAL A 171 -10.60 -6.23 -7.98
CA VAL A 171 -11.79 -5.56 -8.51
C VAL A 171 -11.47 -4.22 -9.19
N ALA A 172 -10.47 -3.49 -8.67
CA ALA A 172 -10.10 -2.13 -9.09
C ALA A 172 -9.20 -2.07 -10.34
#